data_AF-A0A7C7QNE3-F1
#
_entry.id   AF-A0A7C7QNE3-F1
#
_cell.length_a   1.000
_cell.length_b   1.000
_cell.length_c   1.000
_cell.angle_alpha   90.00
_cell.angle_beta   90.00
_cell.angle_gamma   90.00
#
_symmetry.space_group_name_H-M   'P 1'
#
loop_
_entity.id
_entity.type
_entity.pdbx_description
1 polymer ?
#
loop_
_entity_poly.entity_id
_entity_poly.type
_entity_poly.pdbx_seq_one_letter_code
_entity_poly.pdbx_strand_id
1 'polypeptide(L)'
;MRGQAAVEYLMIFSTVLAILAAVTTGQMINPVQEAAGDALYLSQARSAADAIAGAINTVYANGKGAVKSISFRVDKTWGLQLDNSENRIRITIETSTGTQNVEDSLRYGVDNHHSLSNISPGTYTVIVEWSANDNMPENVDGNSLADDKIYIYIRAGGGQR
;
A
#
# COMPACT_ATOMS: atom_id res chain seq x y z
N MET A 1 21.74 44.15 43.21
CA MET A 1 22.48 42.95 42.73
C MET A 1 21.71 41.64 42.85
N ARG A 2 20.70 41.47 43.73
CA ARG A 2 19.93 40.21 43.87
C ARG A 2 19.02 39.84 42.68
N GLY A 3 18.65 40.79 41.80
CA GLY A 3 17.80 40.52 40.63
C GLY A 3 18.55 40.07 39.37
N GLN A 4 19.84 40.39 39.25
CA GLN A 4 20.64 40.02 38.07
C GLN A 4 20.92 38.52 38.03
N ALA A 5 21.27 37.93 39.17
CA ALA A 5 21.45 36.50 39.30
C ALA A 5 20.17 35.72 38.94
N ALA A 6 19.00 36.21 39.38
CA ALA A 6 17.72 35.57 39.07
C ALA A 6 17.40 35.57 37.57
N VAL A 7 17.73 36.65 36.84
CA VAL A 7 17.56 36.74 35.38
C VAL A 7 18.52 35.78 34.65
N GLU A 8 19.78 35.70 35.07
CA GLU A 8 20.75 34.75 34.51
C GLU A 8 20.32 33.30 34.70
N TYR A 9 19.83 32.93 35.90
CA TYR A 9 19.31 31.59 36.15
C TYR A 9 18.10 31.26 35.26
N LEU A 10 17.19 32.22 35.08
CA LEU A 10 16.01 32.03 34.23
C LEU A 10 16.40 31.89 32.75
N MET A 11 17.40 32.64 32.29
CA MET A 11 17.94 32.54 30.94
C MET A 11 18.62 31.18 30.70
N ILE A 12 19.44 30.70 31.64
CA ILE A 12 20.07 29.38 31.56
C ILE A 12 19.00 28.29 31.56
N PHE A 13 18.03 28.36 32.48
CA PHE A 13 16.95 27.39 32.57
C PHE A 13 16.12 27.33 31.29
N SER A 14 15.74 28.49 30.74
CA SER A 14 15.02 28.59 29.47
C SER A 14 15.83 27.99 28.30
N THR A 15 17.14 28.23 28.28
CA THR A 15 18.03 27.69 27.23
C THR A 15 18.11 26.16 27.32
N VAL A 16 18.25 25.61 28.52
CA VAL A 16 18.23 24.16 28.74
C VAL A 16 16.89 23.56 28.31
N LEU A 17 15.77 24.21 28.64
CA LEU A 17 14.44 23.75 28.25
C LEU A 17 14.27 23.73 26.72
N ALA A 18 14.79 24.75 26.04
CA ALA A 18 14.75 24.83 24.57
C ALA A 18 15.58 23.72 23.92
N ILE A 19 16.76 23.42 24.46
CA ILE A 19 17.60 22.31 23.98
C ILE A 19 16.88 20.98 24.18
N LEU A 20 16.29 20.75 25.35
CA LEU A 20 15.52 19.53 25.63
C LEU A 20 14.35 19.39 24.67
N ALA A 21 13.57 20.45 24.45
CA ALA A 21 12.45 20.43 23.50
C ALA A 21 12.90 20.11 22.07
N ALA A 22 14.02 20.67 21.62
CA ALA A 22 14.58 20.41 20.31
C ALA A 22 15.04 18.95 20.16
N VAL A 23 15.75 18.42 21.15
CA VAL A 23 16.22 17.03 21.16
C VAL A 23 15.04 16.06 21.22
N THR A 24 14.07 16.28 22.12
CA THR A 24 12.86 15.45 22.23
C THR A 24 12.08 15.43 20.91
N THR A 25 11.91 16.59 20.26
CA THR A 25 11.17 16.64 19.00
C THR A 25 11.91 15.92 17.88
N GLY A 26 13.19 16.25 17.69
CA GLY A 26 13.98 15.73 16.58
C GLY A 26 14.35 14.25 16.71
N GLN A 27 14.59 13.76 17.93
CA GLN A 27 15.07 12.39 18.15
C GLN A 27 14.02 11.42 18.69
N MET A 28 12.89 11.90 19.20
CA MET A 28 11.85 11.02 19.75
C MET A 28 10.52 11.19 19.02
N ILE A 29 10.00 12.42 18.90
CA ILE A 29 8.65 12.64 18.36
C ILE A 29 8.61 12.32 16.86
N ASN A 30 9.50 12.91 16.06
CA ASN A 30 9.46 12.72 14.60
C ASN A 30 9.66 11.25 14.18
N PRO A 31 10.68 10.52 14.69
CA PRO A 31 10.86 9.12 14.31
C PRO A 31 9.68 8.22 14.73
N VAL A 32 9.07 8.49 15.89
CA VAL A 32 7.91 7.71 16.35
C VAL A 32 6.68 7.98 15.47
N GLN A 33 6.46 9.22 15.05
CA GLN A 33 5.37 9.55 14.12
C GLN A 33 5.56 8.87 12.76
N GLU A 34 6.77 8.87 12.22
CA GLU A 34 7.09 8.18 10.96
C GLU A 34 6.88 6.67 11.08
N ALA A 35 7.42 6.05 12.14
CA ALA A 35 7.26 4.61 12.38
C ALA A 35 5.79 4.21 12.56
N ALA A 36 5.00 5.03 13.25
CA ALA A 36 3.57 4.81 13.41
C ALA A 36 2.83 4.93 12.07
N GLY A 37 3.17 5.94 11.26
CA GLY A 37 2.64 6.12 9.91
C GLY A 37 2.95 4.93 9.01
N ASP A 38 4.20 4.50 8.97
CA ASP A 38 4.65 3.36 8.17
C ASP A 38 3.96 2.05 8.57
N ALA A 39 3.78 1.81 9.87
CA ALA A 39 3.03 0.65 10.35
C ALA A 39 1.56 0.69 9.88
N LEU A 40 0.93 1.87 9.87
CA LEU A 40 -0.44 2.04 9.35
C LEU A 40 -0.50 1.77 7.85
N TYR A 41 0.43 2.33 7.06
CA TYR A 41 0.47 2.13 5.61
C TYR A 41 0.69 0.66 5.26
N LEU A 42 1.61 -0.02 5.94
CA LEU A 42 1.88 -1.44 5.74
C LEU A 42 0.67 -2.31 6.10
N SER A 43 -0.04 -1.97 7.17
CA SER A 43 -1.26 -2.66 7.59
C SER A 43 -2.37 -2.53 6.54
N GLN A 44 -2.57 -1.33 5.99
CA GLN A 44 -3.54 -1.10 4.91
C GLN A 44 -3.19 -1.88 3.65
N ALA A 45 -1.91 -1.87 3.25
CA ALA A 45 -1.40 -2.64 2.13
C ALA A 45 -1.70 -4.13 2.29
N ARG A 46 -1.47 -4.66 3.50
CA ARG A 46 -1.72 -6.06 3.80
C ARG A 46 -3.19 -6.41 3.72
N SER A 47 -4.05 -5.56 4.27
CA SER A 47 -5.50 -5.73 4.15
C SER A 47 -5.97 -5.66 2.70
N ALA A 48 -5.38 -4.78 1.88
CA ALA A 48 -5.72 -4.65 0.47
C ALA A 48 -5.20 -5.85 -0.35
N ALA A 49 -3.98 -6.32 -0.09
CA ALA A 49 -3.41 -7.50 -0.74
C ALA A 49 -4.28 -8.74 -0.49
N ASP A 50 -4.68 -8.99 0.76
CA ASP A 50 -5.58 -10.10 1.13
C ASP A 50 -6.96 -9.95 0.48
N ALA A 51 -7.53 -8.74 0.50
CA ALA A 51 -8.82 -8.50 -0.15
C ALA A 51 -8.77 -8.74 -1.67
N ILE A 52 -7.73 -8.26 -2.35
CA ILE A 52 -7.54 -8.44 -3.81
C ILE A 52 -7.27 -9.91 -4.13
N ALA A 53 -6.38 -10.57 -3.39
CA ALA A 53 -6.11 -12.00 -3.56
C ALA A 53 -7.37 -12.83 -3.34
N GLY A 54 -8.13 -12.54 -2.29
CA GLY A 54 -9.42 -13.14 -2.02
C GLY A 54 -10.44 -12.89 -3.13
N ALA A 55 -10.45 -11.69 -3.73
CA ALA A 55 -11.32 -11.36 -4.86
C ALA A 55 -10.95 -12.17 -6.10
N ILE A 56 -9.68 -12.22 -6.48
CA ILE A 56 -9.15 -13.03 -7.58
C ILE A 56 -9.49 -14.51 -7.38
N ASN A 57 -9.21 -15.05 -6.20
CA ASN A 57 -9.51 -16.45 -5.88
C ASN A 57 -11.01 -16.76 -5.94
N THR A 58 -11.87 -15.80 -5.52
CA THR A 58 -13.33 -15.95 -5.60
C THR A 58 -13.81 -15.95 -7.05
N VAL A 59 -13.34 -15.00 -7.86
CA VAL A 59 -13.72 -14.90 -9.28
C VAL A 59 -13.25 -16.14 -10.04
N TYR A 60 -12.02 -16.60 -9.77
CA TYR A 60 -11.50 -17.84 -10.33
C TYR A 60 -12.34 -19.07 -9.94
N ALA A 61 -12.75 -19.18 -8.68
CA ALA A 61 -13.59 -20.29 -8.22
C ALA A 61 -14.99 -20.29 -8.84
N ASN A 62 -15.54 -19.11 -9.15
CA ASN A 62 -16.87 -18.97 -9.76
C ASN A 62 -16.85 -19.12 -11.29
N GLY A 63 -15.68 -19.02 -11.93
CA GLY A 63 -15.50 -19.28 -13.35
C GLY A 63 -15.80 -18.08 -14.26
N LYS A 64 -15.94 -18.38 -15.55
CA LYS A 64 -16.10 -17.41 -16.62
C LYS A 64 -17.38 -16.57 -16.46
N GLY A 65 -17.26 -15.25 -16.61
CA GLY A 65 -18.34 -14.28 -16.42
C GLY A 65 -18.50 -13.79 -14.98
N ALA A 66 -17.70 -14.28 -14.04
CA ALA A 66 -17.72 -13.81 -12.66
C ALA A 66 -17.03 -12.44 -12.54
N VAL A 67 -17.59 -11.59 -11.67
CA VAL A 67 -17.05 -10.27 -11.34
C VAL A 67 -17.11 -10.09 -9.82
N LYS A 68 -16.07 -9.51 -9.24
CA LYS A 68 -16.06 -9.09 -7.84
C LYS A 68 -15.37 -7.74 -7.72
N SER A 69 -16.02 -6.83 -7.00
CA SER A 69 -15.48 -5.51 -6.72
C SER A 69 -15.18 -5.37 -5.24
N ILE A 70 -14.06 -4.73 -4.93
CA ILE A 70 -13.63 -4.39 -3.58
C ILE A 70 -13.13 -2.95 -3.58
N SER A 71 -13.38 -2.23 -2.50
CA SER A 71 -12.91 -0.86 -2.34
C SER A 71 -11.94 -0.80 -1.17
N PHE A 72 -10.84 -0.08 -1.35
CA PHE A 72 -9.87 0.18 -0.29
C PHE A 72 -9.31 1.58 -0.42
N ARG A 73 -8.83 2.09 0.72
CA ARG A 73 -8.17 3.37 0.81
C ARG A 73 -6.66 3.17 0.72
N VAL A 74 -6.03 4.01 -0.08
CA VAL A 74 -4.59 4.10 -0.31
C VAL A 74 -4.14 5.42 0.30
N ASP A 75 -3.46 5.37 1.45
CA ASP A 75 -3.02 6.59 2.14
C ASP A 75 -1.61 7.06 1.72
N LYS A 76 -0.87 6.22 0.97
CA LYS A 76 0.47 6.50 0.45
C LYS A 76 0.61 5.90 -0.94
N THR A 77 1.51 6.41 -1.77
CA THR A 77 1.72 5.88 -3.13
C THR A 77 2.08 4.40 -3.12
N TRP A 78 1.38 3.59 -3.91
CA TRP A 78 1.60 2.15 -4.02
C TRP A 78 2.04 1.73 -5.43
N GLY A 79 2.77 0.63 -5.50
CA GLY A 79 2.86 -0.21 -6.69
C GLY A 79 2.05 -1.50 -6.46
N LEU A 80 1.38 -2.00 -7.49
CA LEU A 80 0.69 -3.27 -7.49
C LEU A 80 1.28 -4.17 -8.57
N GLN A 81 1.48 -5.43 -8.25
CA GLN A 81 2.10 -6.39 -9.15
C GLN A 81 1.45 -7.76 -8.98
N LEU A 82 1.16 -8.42 -10.09
CA LEU A 82 0.80 -9.84 -10.12
C LEU A 82 2.04 -10.61 -10.60
N ASP A 83 2.58 -11.43 -9.71
CA ASP A 83 3.77 -12.24 -9.93
C ASP A 83 3.38 -13.63 -10.42
N ASN A 84 3.80 -13.98 -11.63
CA ASN A 84 3.58 -15.27 -12.26
C ASN A 84 4.51 -16.38 -11.77
N SER A 85 5.67 -16.04 -11.21
CA SER A 85 6.65 -17.05 -10.79
C SER A 85 6.21 -17.78 -9.52
N GLU A 86 5.57 -17.04 -8.61
CA GLU A 86 5.13 -17.56 -7.31
C GLU A 86 3.61 -17.51 -7.13
N ASN A 87 2.87 -17.03 -8.14
CA ASN A 87 1.42 -16.83 -8.11
C ASN A 87 1.02 -15.99 -6.90
N ARG A 88 1.53 -14.76 -6.82
CA ARG A 88 1.27 -13.86 -5.69
C ARG A 88 0.90 -12.48 -6.18
N ILE A 89 0.09 -11.79 -5.39
CA ILE A 89 -0.01 -10.34 -5.50
C ILE A 89 1.05 -9.71 -4.62
N ARG A 90 1.76 -8.71 -5.15
CA ARG A 90 2.71 -7.88 -4.41
C ARG A 90 2.25 -6.43 -4.45
N ILE A 91 2.16 -5.80 -3.28
CA ILE A 91 1.96 -4.36 -3.12
C ILE A 91 3.26 -3.77 -2.58
N THR A 92 3.82 -2.81 -3.31
CA THR A 92 5.08 -2.15 -2.97
C THR A 92 4.80 -0.75 -2.42
N ILE A 93 5.40 -0.42 -1.28
CA ILE A 93 5.22 0.87 -0.59
C ILE A 93 6.58 1.40 -0.15
N GLU A 94 6.79 2.70 -0.32
CA GLU A 94 7.94 3.39 0.27
C GLU A 94 7.63 3.81 1.71
N THR A 95 8.42 3.35 2.68
CA THR A 95 8.39 3.73 4.10
C THR A 95 9.60 4.62 4.43
N SER A 96 9.64 5.23 5.63
CA SER A 96 10.80 6.02 6.08
C SER A 96 12.09 5.18 6.16
N THR A 97 11.94 3.87 6.30
CA THR A 97 13.02 2.88 6.38
C THR A 97 13.41 2.27 5.03
N GLY A 98 12.70 2.60 3.93
CA GLY A 98 12.97 2.10 2.58
C GLY A 98 11.75 1.49 1.89
N THR A 99 11.97 0.75 0.82
CA THR A 99 10.87 0.08 0.09
C THR A 99 10.47 -1.22 0.77
N GLN A 100 9.18 -1.40 1.04
CA GLN A 100 8.60 -2.62 1.62
C GLN A 100 7.65 -3.28 0.62
N ASN A 101 7.69 -4.61 0.58
CA ASN A 101 6.80 -5.43 -0.25
C ASN A 101 5.85 -6.21 0.66
N VAL A 102 4.57 -6.08 0.39
CA VAL A 102 3.52 -6.87 1.04
C VAL A 102 2.96 -7.83 0.02
N GLU A 103 2.94 -9.12 0.36
CA GLU A 103 2.60 -10.17 -0.57
C GLU A 103 1.49 -11.06 -0.03
N ASP A 104 0.63 -11.53 -0.94
CA ASP A 104 -0.35 -12.58 -0.64
C ASP A 104 -0.46 -13.59 -1.77
N SER A 105 -0.80 -14.83 -1.43
CA SER A 105 -0.82 -15.96 -2.34
C SER A 105 -2.12 -16.06 -3.14
N LEU A 106 -1.98 -16.31 -4.43
CA LEU A 106 -3.07 -16.56 -5.36
C LEU A 106 -3.15 -18.07 -5.61
N ARG A 107 -4.38 -18.59 -5.62
CA ARG A 107 -4.67 -19.95 -6.13
C ARG A 107 -4.74 -19.95 -7.65
N TYR A 108 -5.05 -18.78 -8.21
CA TYR A 108 -5.00 -18.50 -9.63
C TYR A 108 -3.54 -18.41 -10.07
N GLY A 109 -3.18 -19.16 -11.10
CA GLY A 109 -1.90 -18.95 -11.76
C GLY A 109 -1.97 -17.67 -12.58
N VAL A 110 -0.93 -16.84 -12.55
CA VAL A 110 -0.88 -15.59 -13.34
C VAL A 110 -0.09 -15.82 -14.62
N ASP A 111 -0.62 -15.38 -15.76
CA ASP A 111 0.06 -15.42 -17.05
C ASP A 111 0.89 -14.16 -17.30
N ASN A 112 2.21 -14.30 -17.38
CA ASN A 112 3.15 -13.19 -17.54
C ASN A 112 3.13 -12.21 -16.37
N HIS A 113 3.84 -11.11 -16.55
CA HIS A 113 4.04 -10.12 -15.51
C HIS A 113 3.13 -8.91 -15.72
N HIS A 114 2.25 -8.62 -14.75
CA HIS A 114 1.39 -7.44 -14.78
C HIS A 114 1.72 -6.53 -13.60
N SER A 115 1.94 -5.25 -13.87
CA SER A 115 2.24 -4.29 -12.82
C SER A 115 1.62 -2.94 -13.11
N LEU A 116 1.20 -2.28 -12.04
CA LEU A 116 0.73 -0.91 -12.02
C LEU A 116 1.56 -0.15 -10.99
N SER A 117 2.33 0.82 -11.44
CA SER A 117 3.14 1.67 -10.58
C SER A 117 2.46 3.01 -10.32
N ASN A 118 2.88 3.69 -9.24
CA ASN A 118 2.47 5.06 -8.92
C ASN A 118 0.95 5.24 -8.72
N ILE A 119 0.30 4.29 -8.06
CA ILE A 119 -1.08 4.46 -7.59
C ILE A 119 -1.06 5.55 -6.52
N SER A 120 -1.60 6.72 -6.84
CA SER A 120 -1.62 7.87 -5.93
C SER A 120 -2.50 7.61 -4.70
N PRO A 121 -2.33 8.35 -3.60
CA PRO A 121 -3.25 8.29 -2.47
C PRO A 121 -4.69 8.62 -2.89
N GLY A 122 -5.65 7.82 -2.45
CA GLY A 122 -7.04 7.91 -2.88
C GLY A 122 -7.87 6.72 -2.40
N THR A 123 -9.15 6.70 -2.76
CA THR A 123 -10.01 5.54 -2.51
C THR A 123 -10.26 4.87 -3.84
N TYR A 124 -9.80 3.63 -4.00
CA TYR A 124 -9.91 2.91 -5.26
C TYR A 124 -10.89 1.76 -5.15
N THR A 125 -11.61 1.49 -6.24
CA THR A 125 -12.37 0.26 -6.42
C THR A 125 -11.63 -0.65 -7.38
N VAL A 126 -11.12 -1.77 -6.86
CA VAL A 126 -10.59 -2.84 -7.70
C VAL A 126 -11.75 -3.70 -8.19
N ILE A 127 -11.84 -3.86 -9.51
CA ILE A 127 -12.82 -4.68 -10.18
C ILE A 127 -12.07 -5.87 -10.77
N VAL A 128 -12.28 -7.04 -10.17
CA VAL A 128 -11.73 -8.29 -10.67
C VAL A 128 -12.78 -8.97 -11.52
N GLU A 129 -12.43 -9.29 -12.76
CA GLU A 129 -13.34 -9.90 -13.73
C GLU A 129 -12.68 -11.08 -14.44
N TRP A 130 -13.40 -12.19 -14.54
CA TRP A 130 -13.12 -13.21 -15.54
C TRP A 130 -14.05 -12.98 -16.71
N SER A 131 -13.53 -12.38 -17.78
CA SER A 131 -14.38 -11.97 -18.90
C SER A 131 -15.07 -13.16 -19.57
N ALA A 132 -16.32 -12.94 -19.98
CA ALA A 132 -17.02 -13.86 -20.88
C ALA A 132 -16.41 -13.87 -22.30
N ASN A 133 -15.60 -12.86 -22.63
CA ASN A 133 -14.90 -12.75 -23.90
C ASN A 133 -13.55 -13.48 -23.84
N ASP A 134 -13.41 -14.57 -24.60
CA ASP A 134 -12.15 -15.35 -24.66
C ASP A 134 -10.97 -14.58 -25.25
N ASN A 135 -11.23 -13.47 -25.94
CA ASN A 135 -10.20 -12.61 -26.51
C ASN A 135 -9.66 -11.57 -25.51
N MET A 136 -10.21 -11.49 -24.30
CA MET A 136 -9.73 -10.55 -23.30
C MET A 136 -8.46 -11.10 -22.65
N PRO A 137 -7.31 -10.42 -22.81
CA PRO A 137 -6.08 -10.86 -22.19
C PRO A 137 -6.16 -10.69 -20.67
N GLU A 138 -5.41 -11.52 -19.95
CA GLU A 138 -5.10 -11.23 -18.57
C GLU A 138 -4.33 -9.91 -18.48
N ASN A 139 -4.75 -9.00 -17.60
CA ASN A 139 -4.14 -7.68 -17.47
C ASN A 139 -4.50 -7.02 -16.12
N VAL A 140 -3.65 -6.10 -15.68
CA VAL A 140 -3.96 -5.10 -14.66
C VAL A 140 -4.04 -3.75 -15.34
N ASP A 141 -5.24 -3.23 -15.51
CA ASP A 141 -5.48 -1.94 -16.17
C ASP A 141 -5.68 -0.81 -15.15
N GLY A 142 -4.71 0.10 -15.11
CA GLY A 142 -4.75 1.34 -14.37
C GLY A 142 -5.10 2.57 -15.20
N ASN A 143 -5.45 2.44 -16.48
CA ASN A 143 -5.89 3.59 -17.29
C ASN A 143 -7.16 4.24 -16.75
N SER A 144 -7.90 3.53 -15.89
CA SER A 144 -9.06 4.04 -15.14
C SER A 144 -8.71 4.61 -13.75
N LEU A 145 -7.42 4.83 -13.45
CA LEU A 145 -7.01 5.46 -12.19
C LEU A 145 -7.59 6.87 -12.01
N ALA A 146 -7.89 7.58 -13.11
CA ALA A 146 -8.56 8.88 -13.08
C ALA A 146 -10.02 8.79 -12.59
N ASP A 147 -10.64 7.61 -12.70
CA ASP A 147 -12.01 7.32 -12.24
C ASP A 147 -12.00 6.53 -10.92
N ASP A 148 -10.88 6.51 -10.20
CA ASP A 148 -10.70 5.76 -8.95
C ASP A 148 -10.96 4.26 -9.09
N LYS A 149 -10.68 3.69 -10.27
CA LYS A 149 -10.88 2.28 -10.58
C LYS A 149 -9.62 1.60 -11.06
N ILE A 150 -9.45 0.36 -10.64
CA ILE A 150 -8.38 -0.52 -11.10
C ILE A 150 -9.05 -1.80 -11.58
N TYR A 151 -8.83 -2.17 -12.84
CA TYR A 151 -9.38 -3.39 -13.39
C TYR A 151 -8.35 -4.50 -13.39
N ILE A 152 -8.73 -5.68 -12.92
CA ILE A 152 -7.91 -6.90 -12.97
C ILE A 152 -8.69 -7.92 -13.76
N TYR A 153 -8.19 -8.25 -14.93
CA TYR A 153 -8.79 -9.24 -15.82
C TYR A 153 -8.03 -10.55 -15.67
N ILE A 154 -8.77 -11.63 -15.37
CA ILE A 154 -8.25 -13.00 -15.27
C ILE A 154 -8.89 -13.90 -16.34
N ARG A 155 -8.25 -15.03 -16.66
CA ARG A 155 -8.72 -15.92 -17.74
C ARG A 155 -8.59 -17.40 -17.42
N ALA A 156 -9.17 -18.25 -18.27
CA ALA A 156 -9.04 -19.70 -18.15
C ALA A 156 -7.58 -20.11 -18.42
N GLY A 157 -6.90 -20.69 -17.43
CA GLY A 157 -5.62 -21.35 -17.64
C GLY A 157 -4.35 -20.57 -17.28
N GLY A 158 -4.44 -19.55 -16.42
CA GLY A 158 -3.24 -18.82 -15.97
C GLY A 158 -2.20 -19.66 -15.19
N GLY A 159 -2.45 -20.96 -14.98
CA GLY A 159 -1.43 -21.93 -14.65
C GLY A 159 -1.36 -23.02 -15.71
N GLN A 160 -0.44 -22.90 -16.67
CA GLN A 160 0.08 -24.11 -17.29
C GLN A 160 0.87 -24.89 -16.23
N ARG A 161 0.49 -26.16 -16.06
CA ARG A 161 1.20 -27.15 -15.24
C ARG A 161 2.59 -27.42 -15.79
#